data_AF-N1VWX2-F1
#
_entry.id   AF-N1VWX2-F1
#
_cell.length_a   1.000
_cell.length_b   1.000
_cell.length_c   1.000
_cell.angle_alpha   90.00
_cell.angle_beta   90.00
_cell.angle_gamma   90.00
#
_symmetry.space_group_name_H-M   'P 1'
#
loop_
_entity.id
_entity.type
_entity.pdbx_description
1 polymer ?
#
loop_
_entity_poly.entity_id
_entity_poly.type
_entity_poly.pdbx_seq_one_letter_code
_entity_poly.pdbx_strand_id
1 'polypeptide(L)'
;MNIEDIIKIITTSIAALGGLAFLVIAFGSWYAKLLSDKIIEKEKFKNNQEIERLKANLQFNYQTQSISNALFHETQFKIYNELWVSLTDLKINMDQLWENVTNHTLQSFVRSLKKAKDSIINSALLIDEDHYSEFLELINHFENYQVGKERLLNMRINRTHYDLPNLNFPQIEKIIEDNRLNKNEIQILILRIKGEMQKVVRGNKLNQLL
;
A
#
# COMPACT_ATOMS: atom_id res chain seq x y z
N MET A 1 -15.88 -71.93 -6.10
CA MET A 1 -17.19 -71.83 -6.76
C MET A 1 -17.17 -70.58 -7.60
N ASN A 2 -17.21 -70.72 -8.92
CA ASN A 2 -16.95 -69.63 -9.85
C ASN A 2 -18.21 -68.74 -9.99
N ILE A 3 -18.08 -67.45 -10.29
CA ILE A 3 -19.25 -66.56 -10.50
C ILE A 3 -20.16 -67.13 -11.61
N GLU A 4 -19.55 -67.80 -12.60
CA GLU A 4 -20.25 -68.50 -13.67
C GLU A 4 -21.13 -69.65 -13.16
N ASP A 5 -20.71 -70.39 -12.14
CA ASP A 5 -21.50 -71.49 -11.55
C ASP A 5 -22.74 -70.94 -10.83
N ILE A 6 -22.60 -69.79 -10.16
CA ILE A 6 -23.69 -69.11 -9.43
C ILE A 6 -24.72 -68.55 -10.42
N ILE A 7 -24.25 -67.88 -11.48
CA ILE A 7 -25.11 -67.35 -12.55
C ILE A 7 -25.86 -68.48 -13.25
N LYS A 8 -25.18 -69.62 -13.50
CA LYS A 8 -25.77 -70.80 -14.14
C LYS A 8 -26.85 -71.44 -13.26
N ILE A 9 -26.62 -71.60 -11.96
CA ILE A 9 -27.63 -72.12 -11.02
C ILE A 9 -28.86 -71.19 -10.97
N ILE A 10 -28.65 -69.86 -10.98
CA ILE A 10 -29.72 -68.86 -11.00
C ILE A 10 -30.51 -68.94 -12.32
N THR A 11 -29.86 -68.94 -13.48
CA THR A 11 -30.51 -69.03 -14.80
C THR A 11 -31.26 -70.35 -15.01
N THR A 12 -30.74 -71.46 -14.50
CA THR A 12 -31.41 -72.77 -14.61
C THR A 12 -32.64 -72.87 -13.70
N SER A 13 -32.61 -72.21 -12.54
CA SER A 13 -33.77 -72.13 -11.62
C SER A 13 -34.89 -71.21 -12.15
N ILE A 14 -34.53 -70.17 -12.91
CA ILE A 14 -35.45 -69.19 -13.53
C ILE A 14 -36.38 -69.84 -14.58
N ALA A 15 -35.92 -70.89 -15.27
CA ALA A 15 -36.73 -71.58 -16.29
C ALA A 15 -37.82 -72.49 -15.72
N ALA A 16 -37.72 -72.92 -14.45
CA ALA A 16 -38.63 -73.92 -13.86
C ALA A 16 -39.62 -73.36 -12.84
N LEU A 17 -39.39 -72.17 -12.27
CA LEU A 17 -40.27 -71.53 -11.27
C LEU A 17 -40.29 -70.01 -11.47
N GLY A 18 -41.20 -69.51 -12.30
CA GLY A 18 -41.30 -68.09 -12.68
C GLY A 18 -41.43 -67.08 -11.53
N GLY A 19 -41.76 -67.50 -10.31
CA GLY A 19 -41.85 -66.63 -9.12
C GLY A 19 -40.51 -66.37 -8.39
N LEU A 20 -39.54 -67.28 -8.47
CA LEU A 20 -38.25 -67.12 -7.77
C LEU A 20 -37.31 -66.15 -8.50
N ALA A 21 -37.40 -66.09 -9.82
CA ALA A 21 -36.70 -65.11 -10.65
C ALA A 21 -37.02 -63.66 -10.24
N PHE A 22 -38.32 -63.40 -10.02
CA PHE A 22 -38.81 -62.10 -9.58
C PHE A 22 -38.28 -61.72 -8.20
N LEU A 23 -38.22 -62.67 -7.25
CA LEU A 23 -37.68 -62.41 -5.91
C LEU A 23 -36.18 -62.08 -5.96
N VAL A 24 -35.36 -62.80 -6.72
CA VAL A 24 -33.92 -62.52 -6.83
C VAL A 24 -33.68 -61.15 -7.48
N ILE A 25 -34.43 -60.80 -8.52
CA ILE A 25 -34.34 -59.48 -9.17
C ILE A 25 -34.84 -58.38 -8.22
N ALA A 26 -35.96 -58.61 -7.52
CA ALA A 26 -36.53 -57.65 -6.57
C ALA A 26 -35.58 -57.40 -5.39
N PHE A 27 -35.05 -58.46 -4.76
CA PHE A 27 -34.07 -58.36 -3.68
C PHE A 27 -32.74 -57.77 -4.14
N GLY A 28 -32.25 -58.17 -5.33
CA GLY A 28 -31.05 -57.59 -5.93
C GLY A 28 -31.21 -56.09 -6.20
N SER A 29 -32.36 -55.67 -6.73
CA SER A 29 -32.67 -54.25 -6.98
C SER A 29 -32.82 -53.46 -5.67
N TRP A 30 -33.43 -54.03 -4.64
CA TRP A 30 -33.58 -53.41 -3.33
C TRP A 30 -32.24 -53.25 -2.61
N TYR A 31 -31.39 -54.29 -2.64
CA TYR A 31 -30.07 -54.26 -2.03
C TYR A 31 -29.10 -53.33 -2.78
N ALA A 32 -29.15 -53.34 -4.12
CA ALA A 32 -28.40 -52.40 -4.95
C ALA A 32 -28.83 -50.95 -4.70
N LYS A 33 -30.13 -50.70 -4.55
CA LYS A 33 -30.67 -49.37 -4.21
C LYS A 33 -30.21 -48.92 -2.82
N LEU A 34 -30.29 -49.78 -1.81
CA LEU A 34 -29.80 -49.51 -0.45
C LEU A 34 -28.29 -49.17 -0.40
N LEU A 35 -27.46 -49.91 -1.14
CA LEU A 35 -26.02 -49.64 -1.22
C LEU A 35 -25.73 -48.38 -2.05
N SER A 36 -26.43 -48.20 -3.16
CA SER A 36 -26.32 -47.01 -4.03
C SER A 36 -26.68 -45.75 -3.26
N ASP A 37 -27.80 -45.74 -2.53
CA ASP A 37 -28.24 -44.60 -1.73
C ASP A 37 -27.20 -44.25 -0.66
N LYS A 38 -26.61 -45.27 0.01
CA LYS A 38 -25.56 -45.06 1.02
C LYS A 38 -24.23 -44.55 0.43
N ILE A 39 -23.86 -45.01 -0.77
CA ILE A 39 -22.66 -44.54 -1.48
C ILE A 39 -22.87 -43.09 -1.95
N ILE A 40 -24.02 -42.79 -2.55
CA ILE A 40 -24.41 -41.46 -3.02
C ILE A 40 -24.51 -40.48 -1.85
N GLU A 41 -25.10 -40.87 -0.71
CA GLU A 41 -25.14 -40.04 0.50
C GLU A 41 -23.74 -39.78 1.05
N LYS A 42 -22.87 -40.79 1.09
CA LYS A 42 -21.49 -40.64 1.56
C LYS A 42 -20.69 -39.72 0.64
N GLU A 43 -20.85 -39.82 -0.67
CA GLU A 43 -20.22 -38.91 -1.64
C GLU A 43 -20.78 -37.49 -1.54
N LYS A 44 -22.10 -37.33 -1.43
CA LYS A 44 -22.74 -36.02 -1.20
C LYS A 44 -22.26 -35.39 0.10
N PHE A 45 -22.15 -36.16 1.17
CA PHE A 45 -21.65 -35.67 2.46
C PHE A 45 -20.18 -35.24 2.36
N LYS A 46 -19.33 -36.04 1.70
CA LYS A 46 -17.92 -35.68 1.46
C LYS A 46 -17.79 -34.43 0.59
N ASN A 47 -18.53 -34.36 -0.53
CA ASN A 47 -18.53 -33.20 -1.41
C ASN A 47 -19.04 -31.95 -0.70
N ASN A 48 -20.12 -32.06 0.08
CA ASN A 48 -20.61 -30.94 0.88
C ASN A 48 -19.58 -30.51 1.93
N GLN A 49 -18.91 -31.45 2.58
CA GLN A 49 -17.85 -31.17 3.55
C GLN A 49 -16.63 -30.50 2.90
N GLU A 50 -16.24 -30.92 1.69
CA GLU A 50 -15.19 -30.27 0.91
C GLU A 50 -15.59 -28.88 0.46
N ILE A 51 -16.84 -28.68 0.00
CA ILE A 51 -17.37 -27.37 -0.36
C ILE A 51 -17.38 -26.44 0.85
N GLU A 52 -17.82 -26.90 2.02
CA GLU A 52 -17.80 -26.11 3.25
C GLU A 52 -16.37 -25.77 3.69
N ARG A 53 -15.44 -26.72 3.61
CA ARG A 53 -14.02 -26.48 3.89
C ARG A 53 -13.40 -25.47 2.93
N LEU A 54 -13.68 -25.59 1.63
CA LEU A 54 -13.20 -24.64 0.62
C LEU A 54 -13.79 -23.24 0.84
N LYS A 55 -15.08 -23.14 1.14
CA LYS A 55 -15.72 -21.86 1.51
C LYS A 55 -15.11 -21.25 2.77
N ALA A 56 -14.90 -22.05 3.81
CA ALA A 56 -14.28 -21.60 5.05
C ALA A 56 -12.83 -21.13 4.82
N ASN A 57 -12.03 -21.87 4.05
CA ASN A 57 -10.67 -21.48 3.71
C ASN A 57 -10.63 -20.21 2.86
N LEU A 58 -11.52 -20.07 1.88
CA LEU A 58 -11.64 -18.85 1.10
C LEU A 58 -12.01 -17.67 1.99
N GLN A 59 -13.05 -17.79 2.81
CA GLN A 59 -13.46 -16.72 3.74
C GLN A 59 -12.33 -16.35 4.71
N PHE A 60 -11.62 -17.34 5.26
CA PHE A 60 -10.49 -17.11 6.15
C PHE A 60 -9.33 -16.39 5.43
N ASN A 61 -8.99 -16.81 4.21
CA ASN A 61 -7.95 -16.16 3.41
C ASN A 61 -8.34 -14.73 3.01
N TYR A 62 -9.59 -14.51 2.60
CA TYR A 62 -10.11 -13.18 2.30
C TYR A 62 -10.07 -12.26 3.52
N GLN A 63 -10.50 -12.75 4.69
CA GLN A 63 -10.43 -11.99 5.94
C GLN A 63 -8.98 -11.69 6.35
N THR A 64 -8.09 -12.68 6.23
CA THR A 64 -6.67 -12.49 6.55
C THR A 64 -6.02 -11.46 5.61
N GLN A 65 -6.32 -11.55 4.32
CA GLN A 65 -5.81 -10.64 3.30
C GLN A 65 -6.39 -9.23 3.45
N SER A 66 -7.68 -9.09 3.79
CA SER A 66 -8.29 -7.78 4.03
C SER A 66 -7.71 -7.11 5.27
N ILE A 67 -7.47 -7.86 6.36
CA ILE A 67 -6.78 -7.35 7.55
C ILE A 67 -5.36 -6.92 7.21
N SER A 68 -4.59 -7.75 6.50
CA SER A 68 -3.22 -7.42 6.09
C SER A 68 -3.17 -6.17 5.22
N ASN A 69 -4.09 -6.04 4.26
CA ASN A 69 -4.19 -4.87 3.39
C ASN A 69 -4.58 -3.63 4.20
N ALA A 70 -5.53 -3.74 5.13
CA ALA A 70 -5.93 -2.65 6.00
C ALA A 70 -4.76 -2.13 6.85
N LEU A 71 -3.98 -3.03 7.46
CA LEU A 71 -2.79 -2.67 8.24
C LEU A 71 -1.71 -2.01 7.38
N PHE A 72 -1.50 -2.50 6.15
CA PHE A 72 -0.57 -1.90 5.21
C PHE A 72 -1.00 -0.46 4.83
N HIS A 73 -2.27 -0.27 4.49
CA HIS A 73 -2.82 1.06 4.18
C HIS A 73 -2.77 2.02 5.36
N GLU A 74 -3.05 1.54 6.58
CA GLU A 74 -2.91 2.33 7.80
C GLU A 74 -1.46 2.79 8.02
N THR A 75 -0.50 1.88 7.80
CA THR A 75 0.93 2.18 7.91
C THR A 75 1.36 3.20 6.87
N GLN A 76 0.96 3.05 5.61
CA GLN A 76 1.24 4.04 4.57
C GLN A 76 0.61 5.40 4.89
N PHE A 77 -0.64 5.43 5.34
CA PHE A 77 -1.30 6.67 5.75
C PHE A 77 -0.50 7.41 6.82
N LYS A 78 -0.03 6.67 7.84
CA LYS A 78 0.78 7.23 8.92
C LYS A 78 2.07 7.85 8.39
N ILE A 79 2.76 7.15 7.49
CA ILE A 79 4.00 7.63 6.86
C ILE A 79 3.76 8.90 6.05
N TYR A 80 2.77 8.89 5.16
CA TYR A 80 2.43 10.09 4.39
C TYR A 80 2.07 11.26 5.33
N ASN A 81 1.32 11.02 6.40
CA ASN A 81 1.01 12.08 7.37
C ASN A 81 2.26 12.63 8.08
N GLU A 82 3.18 11.76 8.52
CA GLU A 82 4.44 12.17 9.14
C GLU A 82 5.33 13.00 8.20
N LEU A 83 5.42 12.58 6.92
CA LEU A 83 6.11 13.34 5.88
C LEU A 83 5.48 14.72 5.69
N TRP A 84 4.14 14.78 5.62
CA TRP A 84 3.42 16.04 5.45
C TRP A 84 3.69 17.02 6.58
N VAL A 85 3.68 16.53 7.83
CA VAL A 85 4.01 17.33 9.01
C VAL A 85 5.44 17.86 8.89
N SER A 86 6.41 17.00 8.56
CA SER A 86 7.81 17.44 8.44
C SER A 86 8.03 18.44 7.30
N LEU A 87 7.35 18.29 6.17
CA LEU A 87 7.40 19.25 5.05
C LEU A 87 6.73 20.58 5.39
N THR A 88 5.64 20.53 6.17
CA THR A 88 4.95 21.73 6.64
C THR A 88 5.84 22.50 7.62
N ASP A 89 6.48 21.81 8.58
CA ASP A 89 7.46 22.41 9.50
C ASP A 89 8.60 23.07 8.71
N LEU A 90 9.15 22.39 7.71
CA LEU A 90 10.20 22.92 6.84
C LEU A 90 9.73 24.17 6.09
N LYS A 91 8.53 24.15 5.51
CA LYS A 91 7.95 25.30 4.81
C LYS A 91 7.77 26.50 5.76
N ILE A 92 7.27 26.28 6.97
CA ILE A 92 7.11 27.35 7.96
C ILE A 92 8.47 27.99 8.28
N ASN A 93 9.50 27.17 8.52
CA ASN A 93 10.85 27.68 8.77
C ASN A 93 11.45 28.40 7.55
N MET A 94 11.13 27.97 6.32
CA MET A 94 11.52 28.66 5.09
C MET A 94 10.89 30.05 5.01
N ASP A 95 9.59 30.15 5.30
CA ASP A 95 8.85 31.42 5.30
C ASP A 95 9.38 32.36 6.39
N GLN A 96 9.65 31.85 7.59
CA GLN A 96 10.31 32.63 8.65
C GLN A 96 11.72 33.12 8.24
N LEU A 97 12.51 32.25 7.61
CA LEU A 97 13.83 32.62 7.08
C LEU A 97 13.72 33.63 5.94
N TRP A 98 12.63 33.61 5.17
CA TRP A 98 12.37 34.60 4.13
C TRP A 98 12.12 35.98 4.73
N GLU A 99 11.26 36.05 5.76
CA GLU A 99 10.83 37.29 6.40
C GLU A 99 11.93 37.92 7.26
N ASN A 100 12.66 37.09 8.03
CA ASN A 100 13.69 37.57 8.95
C ASN A 100 14.97 36.74 8.84
N VAL A 101 15.94 37.21 8.05
CA VAL A 101 17.20 36.48 7.83
C VAL A 101 18.16 36.71 9.00
N THR A 102 18.24 35.72 9.90
CA THR A 102 19.18 35.66 11.03
C THR A 102 19.87 34.29 11.09
N ASN A 103 20.96 34.19 11.87
CA ASN A 103 21.60 32.90 12.15
C ASN A 103 20.64 31.89 12.81
N HIS A 104 19.76 32.37 13.70
CA HIS A 104 18.80 31.52 14.40
C HIS A 104 17.77 30.93 13.43
N THR A 105 17.13 31.76 12.60
CA THR A 105 16.14 31.31 11.60
C THR A 105 16.77 30.39 10.56
N LEU A 106 18.03 30.64 10.17
CA LEU A 106 18.77 29.76 9.27
C LEU A 106 19.02 28.39 9.91
N GLN A 107 19.48 28.35 11.16
CA GLN A 107 19.69 27.08 11.87
C GLN A 107 18.39 26.28 12.05
N SER A 108 17.28 26.93 12.38
CA SER A 108 15.97 26.29 12.48
C SER A 108 15.53 25.69 11.13
N PHE A 109 15.75 26.42 10.04
CA PHE A 109 15.51 25.92 8.68
C PHE A 109 16.38 24.71 8.34
N VAL A 110 17.70 24.77 8.57
CA VAL A 110 18.61 23.64 8.31
C VAL A 110 18.22 22.38 9.11
N ARG A 111 17.83 22.54 10.37
CA ARG A 111 17.37 21.41 11.20
C ARG A 111 16.10 20.77 10.66
N SER A 112 15.11 21.58 10.27
CA SER A 112 13.87 21.08 9.68
C SER A 112 14.08 20.46 8.30
N LEU A 113 15.02 20.99 7.51
CA LEU A 113 15.39 20.43 6.20
C LEU A 113 16.00 19.04 6.35
N LYS A 114 16.95 18.90 7.28
CA LYS A 114 17.54 17.60 7.60
C LYS A 114 16.48 16.61 8.07
N LYS A 115 15.61 17.02 9.00
CA LYS A 115 14.51 16.16 9.51
C LYS A 115 13.60 15.69 8.37
N ALA A 116 13.20 16.58 7.45
CA ALA A 116 12.37 16.22 6.31
C ALA A 116 13.07 15.24 5.37
N LYS A 117 14.33 15.50 5.04
CA LYS A 117 15.16 14.62 4.20
C LYS A 117 15.29 13.22 4.81
N ASP A 118 15.64 13.14 6.09
CA ASP A 118 15.77 11.87 6.82
C ASP A 118 14.42 11.13 6.84
N SER A 119 13.31 11.85 7.06
CA SER A 119 11.95 11.25 7.04
C SER A 119 11.60 10.65 5.68
N ILE A 120 11.94 11.33 4.57
CA ILE A 120 11.72 10.84 3.21
C ILE A 120 12.56 9.58 2.95
N ILE A 121 13.86 9.62 3.26
CA ILE A 121 14.78 8.49 3.06
C ILE A 121 14.34 7.26 3.85
N ASN A 122 13.98 7.44 5.13
CA ASN A 122 13.55 6.34 5.99
C ASN A 122 12.22 5.71 5.55
N SER A 123 11.44 6.44 4.76
CA SER A 123 10.12 6.01 4.28
C SER A 123 10.17 5.41 2.87
N ALA A 124 11.35 5.31 2.24
CA ALA A 124 11.50 4.91 0.84
C ALA A 124 10.84 3.56 0.47
N LEU A 125 10.79 2.61 1.41
CA LEU A 125 10.20 1.29 1.16
C LEU A 125 8.66 1.28 1.07
N LEU A 126 8.01 2.32 1.60
CA LEU A 126 6.56 2.36 1.80
C LEU A 126 5.90 3.51 1.05
N ILE A 127 6.67 4.30 0.30
CA ILE A 127 6.20 5.36 -0.59
C ILE A 127 6.30 4.84 -2.03
N ASP A 128 5.37 5.25 -2.89
CA ASP A 128 5.45 4.97 -4.32
C ASP A 128 6.67 5.68 -4.95
N GLU A 129 7.34 5.03 -5.91
CA GLU A 129 8.59 5.53 -6.50
C GLU A 129 8.45 6.93 -7.12
N ASP A 130 7.32 7.19 -7.78
CA ASP A 130 7.01 8.50 -8.36
C ASP A 130 6.94 9.59 -7.27
N HIS A 131 6.18 9.36 -6.19
CA HIS A 131 6.08 10.30 -5.06
C HIS A 131 7.43 10.48 -4.36
N TYR A 132 8.20 9.41 -4.20
CA TYR A 132 9.54 9.48 -3.61
C TYR A 132 10.46 10.39 -4.42
N SER A 133 10.42 10.30 -5.75
CA SER A 133 11.20 11.17 -6.63
C SER A 133 10.79 12.64 -6.51
N GLU A 134 9.49 12.95 -6.43
CA GLU A 134 8.98 14.31 -6.23
C GLU A 134 9.41 14.89 -4.87
N PHE A 135 9.39 14.07 -3.81
CA PHE A 135 9.88 14.49 -2.49
C PHE A 135 11.36 14.84 -2.51
N LEU A 136 12.20 14.06 -3.21
CA LEU A 136 13.62 14.36 -3.35
C LEU A 136 13.88 15.63 -4.17
N GLU A 137 13.13 15.83 -5.24
CA GLU A 137 13.18 17.07 -6.03
C GLU A 137 12.84 18.28 -5.15
N LEU A 138 11.78 18.19 -4.36
CA LEU A 138 11.41 19.24 -3.40
C LEU A 138 12.55 19.54 -2.41
N ILE A 139 13.20 18.51 -1.86
CA ILE A 139 14.35 18.68 -0.95
C ILE A 139 15.51 19.39 -1.66
N ASN A 140 15.81 19.06 -2.92
CA ASN A 140 16.85 19.72 -3.68
C ASN A 140 16.56 21.22 -3.87
N HIS A 141 15.31 21.60 -4.11
CA HIS A 141 14.93 23.02 -4.16
C HIS A 141 15.14 23.73 -2.83
N PHE A 142 14.82 23.09 -1.70
CA PHE A 142 15.09 23.62 -0.37
C PHE A 142 16.60 23.77 -0.07
N GLU A 143 17.42 22.81 -0.50
CA GLU A 143 18.88 22.89 -0.37
C GLU A 143 19.45 24.05 -1.19
N ASN A 144 18.97 24.25 -2.42
CA ASN A 144 19.36 25.40 -3.25
C ASN A 144 18.97 26.74 -2.60
N TYR A 145 17.78 26.80 -2.01
CA TYR A 145 17.34 27.95 -1.21
C TYR A 145 18.24 28.19 0.02
N GLN A 146 18.64 27.13 0.73
CA GLN A 146 19.58 27.21 1.84
C GLN A 146 20.89 27.88 1.42
N VAL A 147 21.51 27.37 0.35
CA VAL A 147 22.79 27.86 -0.17
C VAL A 147 22.68 29.33 -0.55
N GLY A 148 21.59 29.73 -1.19
CA GLY A 148 21.32 31.11 -1.54
C GLY A 148 21.23 32.02 -0.30
N LYS A 149 20.52 31.60 0.74
CA LYS A 149 20.36 32.37 1.99
C LYS A 149 21.66 32.47 2.79
N GLU A 150 22.45 31.40 2.85
CA GLU A 150 23.78 31.39 3.46
C GLU A 150 24.71 32.40 2.80
N ARG A 151 24.75 32.42 1.45
CA ARG A 151 25.55 33.39 0.69
C ARG A 151 25.17 34.83 1.02
N LEU A 152 23.87 35.15 1.04
CA LEU A 152 23.39 36.50 1.37
C LEU A 152 23.75 36.91 2.80
N LEU A 153 23.62 35.98 3.75
CA LEU A 153 23.95 36.24 5.15
C LEU A 153 25.46 36.45 5.35
N ASN A 154 26.30 35.64 4.70
CA ASN A 154 27.76 35.81 4.72
C ASN A 154 28.19 37.15 4.11
N MET A 155 27.59 37.55 2.98
CA MET A 155 27.81 38.87 2.36
C MET A 155 27.41 40.01 3.31
N ARG A 156 26.30 39.85 4.05
CA ARG A 156 25.85 40.83 5.04
C ARG A 156 26.84 40.96 6.19
N ILE A 157 27.32 39.85 6.76
CA ILE A 157 28.27 39.83 7.90
C ILE A 157 29.61 40.44 7.51
N ASN A 158 30.12 40.09 6.33
CA ASN A 158 31.40 40.61 5.82
C ASN A 158 31.34 42.12 5.56
N ARG A 159 30.18 42.64 5.13
CA ARG A 159 29.93 44.10 5.00
C ARG A 159 29.99 44.83 6.34
N THR A 160 29.59 44.19 7.44
CA THR A 160 29.62 44.81 8.78
C THR A 160 31.00 44.78 9.43
N HIS A 161 31.88 43.85 9.03
CA HIS A 161 33.20 43.65 9.65
C HIS A 161 34.37 44.32 8.93
N TYR A 162 34.24 44.60 7.63
CA TYR A 162 35.28 45.24 6.82
C TYR A 162 34.64 46.28 5.88
N ASP A 163 35.13 47.52 5.93
CA ASP A 163 34.83 48.57 4.95
C ASP A 163 35.39 48.18 3.56
N LEU A 164 34.74 47.25 2.88
CA LEU A 164 35.06 46.82 1.52
C LEU A 164 34.09 47.51 0.53
N PRO A 165 34.54 48.50 -0.28
CA PRO A 165 33.66 49.33 -1.09
C PRO A 165 33.12 48.68 -2.37
N ASN A 166 33.41 47.41 -2.65
CA ASN A 166 33.05 46.76 -3.92
C ASN A 166 32.21 45.50 -3.72
N LEU A 167 31.01 45.67 -3.16
CA LEU A 167 29.94 44.69 -3.35
C LEU A 167 29.36 44.87 -4.74
N ASN A 168 29.50 43.86 -5.58
CA ASN A 168 28.97 43.84 -6.95
C ASN A 168 27.43 43.71 -6.86
N PHE A 169 26.73 44.84 -6.70
CA PHE A 169 25.28 44.93 -6.55
C PHE A 169 24.48 44.00 -7.51
N PRO A 170 24.83 43.89 -8.80
CA PRO A 170 24.20 42.95 -9.72
C PRO A 170 24.25 41.47 -9.27
N GLN A 171 25.31 41.06 -8.58
CA GLN A 171 25.43 39.68 -8.07
C GLN A 171 24.49 39.42 -6.90
N ILE A 172 24.28 40.42 -6.03
CA ILE A 172 23.35 40.30 -4.89
C ILE A 172 21.92 40.22 -5.40
N GLU A 173 21.55 41.09 -6.33
CA GLU A 173 20.21 41.09 -6.94
C GLU A 173 19.91 39.75 -7.61
N LYS A 174 20.88 39.20 -8.36
CA LYS A 174 20.76 37.86 -8.95
C LYS A 174 20.49 36.79 -7.89
N ILE A 175 21.24 36.77 -6.79
CA ILE A 175 21.05 35.78 -5.73
C ILE A 175 19.67 35.94 -5.06
N ILE A 176 19.19 37.18 -4.87
CA ILE A 176 17.86 37.44 -4.31
C ILE A 176 16.78 36.90 -5.25
N GLU A 177 16.91 37.16 -6.55
CA GLU A 177 15.93 36.69 -7.54
C GLU A 177 15.94 35.17 -7.68
N ASP A 178 17.12 34.54 -7.75
CA ASP A 178 17.26 33.08 -7.79
C ASP A 178 16.60 32.44 -6.54
N ASN A 179 16.78 33.04 -5.35
CA ASN A 179 16.09 32.58 -4.14
C ASN A 179 14.57 32.78 -4.18
N ARG A 180 14.10 33.88 -4.78
CA ARG A 180 12.67 34.15 -4.95
C ARG A 180 12.03 33.11 -5.87
N LEU A 181 12.69 32.79 -6.98
CA LEU A 181 12.27 31.74 -7.90
C LEU A 181 12.23 30.38 -7.20
N ASN A 182 13.30 30.00 -6.49
CA ASN A 182 13.34 28.75 -5.72
C ASN A 182 12.19 28.67 -4.70
N LYS A 183 11.90 29.77 -3.98
CA LYS A 183 10.77 29.82 -3.05
C LYS A 183 9.43 29.57 -3.76
N ASN A 184 9.23 30.15 -4.93
CA ASN A 184 8.00 29.97 -5.70
C ASN A 184 7.85 28.52 -6.21
N GLU A 185 8.92 27.93 -6.73
CA GLU A 185 8.93 26.52 -7.17
C GLU A 185 8.62 25.56 -6.02
N ILE A 186 9.23 25.79 -4.85
CA ILE A 186 8.91 25.05 -3.62
C ILE A 186 7.41 25.15 -3.29
N GLN A 187 6.83 26.34 -3.36
CA GLN A 187 5.41 26.53 -3.06
C GLN A 187 4.50 25.77 -4.04
N ILE A 188 4.85 25.74 -5.32
CA ILE A 188 4.12 24.99 -6.35
C ILE A 188 4.22 23.49 -6.10
N LEU A 189 5.43 22.97 -5.88
CA LEU A 189 5.67 21.55 -5.65
C LEU A 189 4.98 21.04 -4.37
N ILE A 190 5.02 21.83 -3.28
CA ILE A 190 4.31 21.48 -2.03
C ILE A 190 2.79 21.35 -2.27
N LEU A 191 2.20 22.23 -3.07
CA LEU A 191 0.77 22.15 -3.38
C LEU A 191 0.43 20.93 -4.23
N ARG A 192 1.30 20.57 -5.19
CA ARG A 192 1.16 19.35 -5.99
C ARG A 192 1.22 18.10 -5.11
N ILE A 193 2.28 17.97 -4.32
CA ILE A 193 2.50 16.86 -3.38
C ILE A 193 1.31 16.73 -2.41
N LYS A 194 0.80 17.84 -1.87
CA LYS A 194 -0.41 17.85 -1.04
C LYS A 194 -1.60 17.23 -1.77
N GLY A 195 -1.79 17.56 -3.05
CA GLY A 195 -2.86 17.02 -3.88
C GLY A 195 -2.75 15.51 -4.06
N GLU A 196 -1.55 15.00 -4.38
CA GLU A 196 -1.31 13.57 -4.54
C GLU A 196 -1.50 12.81 -3.22
N MET A 197 -0.98 13.33 -2.12
CA MET A 197 -1.18 12.74 -0.79
C MET A 197 -2.67 12.70 -0.42
N GLN A 198 -3.44 13.75 -0.74
CA GLN A 198 -4.89 13.73 -0.53
C GLN A 198 -5.60 12.64 -1.34
N LYS A 199 -5.13 12.33 -2.55
CA LYS A 199 -5.69 11.22 -3.34
C LYS A 199 -5.39 9.88 -2.69
N VAL A 200 -4.17 9.66 -2.20
CA VAL A 200 -3.80 8.45 -1.45
C VAL A 200 -4.70 8.29 -0.21
N VAL A 201 -4.87 9.35 0.59
CA VAL A 201 -5.74 9.34 1.78
C VAL A 201 -7.21 9.08 1.42
N ARG A 202 -7.72 9.65 0.32
CA ARG A 202 -9.11 9.46 -0.13
C ARG A 202 -9.35 8.09 -0.75
N GLY A 203 -8.40 7.57 -1.53
CA GLY A 203 -8.42 6.21 -2.07
C GLY A 203 -8.46 5.18 -0.95
N ASN A 204 -7.69 5.40 0.12
CA ASN A 204 -7.73 4.55 1.32
C ASN A 204 -9.11 4.52 2.01
N LYS A 205 -9.89 5.63 2.00
CA LYS A 205 -11.25 5.62 2.55
C LYS A 205 -12.24 4.78 1.76
N LEU A 206 -12.09 4.69 0.43
CA LEU A 206 -12.97 3.90 -0.42
C LEU A 206 -12.72 2.40 -0.27
N ASN A 207 -11.45 2.00 -0.10
CA ASN A 207 -11.08 0.60 0.12
C ASN A 207 -11.47 0.06 1.52
N GLN A 208 -11.73 0.93 2.49
CA GLN A 208 -12.21 0.55 3.83
C GLN A 208 -13.74 0.35 3.91
N LEU A 209 -14.48 0.79 2.89
CA LEU A 209 -15.95 0.71 2.83
C LEU A 209 -16.47 -0.45 1.97
N LEU A 210 -15.57 -1.21 1.32
CA LEU A 210 -15.84 -2.39 0.50
C LEU A 210 -15.37 -3.66 1.23
#